data_AF-X1EGL5-F1
#
_entry.id   AF-X1EGL5-F1
#
_cell.length_a   1.000
_cell.length_b   1.000
_cell.length_c   1.000
_cell.angle_alpha   90.00
_cell.angle_beta   90.00
_cell.angle_gamma   90.00
#
_symmetry.space_group_name_H-M   'P 1'
#
loop_
_entity.id
_entity.type
_entity.pdbx_description
1 polymer ?
#
loop_
_entity_poly.entity_id
_entity_poly.type
_entity_poly.pdbx_seq_one_letter_code
_entity_poly.pdbx_strand_id
1 'polypeptide(L)'
;MKVGARASIMKIAVDTEKCIQCGACERACPMDIKILEYTDKGSRVTSAECIQCMECITVCPTSAINISYRFDIGFKEYLAVQETS
;
A
#
# COMPACT_ATOMS: atom_id res chain seq x y z
N MET A 1 13.05 -5.16 -17.77
CA MET A 1 12.82 -6.04 -16.61
C MET A 1 12.12 -5.26 -15.50
N LYS A 2 10.79 -5.08 -15.55
CA LYS A 2 9.98 -4.44 -14.48
C LYS A 2 8.84 -5.37 -14.01
N VAL A 3 9.02 -6.68 -14.19
CA VAL A 3 7.99 -7.70 -13.90
C VAL A 3 7.96 -8.04 -12.41
N GLY A 4 9.10 -7.99 -11.71
CA GLY A 4 9.23 -8.42 -10.31
C GLY A 4 8.34 -7.65 -9.32
N ALA A 5 8.35 -6.32 -9.35
CA ALA A 5 7.54 -5.51 -8.42
C ALA A 5 6.02 -5.65 -8.67
N ARG A 6 5.61 -5.93 -9.93
CA ARG A 6 4.20 -6.08 -10.28
C ARG A 6 3.61 -7.41 -9.77
N ALA A 7 4.42 -8.45 -9.69
CA ALA A 7 4.04 -9.80 -9.26
C ALA A 7 4.61 -10.16 -7.87
N SER A 8 4.74 -9.17 -6.97
CA SER A 8 5.19 -9.42 -5.59
C SER A 8 4.04 -9.91 -4.71
N ILE A 9 4.31 -10.97 -3.94
CA ILE A 9 3.41 -11.47 -2.88
C ILE A 9 3.36 -10.46 -1.72
N MET A 10 4.49 -9.86 -1.41
CA MET A 10 4.64 -8.93 -0.29
C MET A 10 4.44 -7.50 -0.80
N LYS A 11 3.46 -6.79 -0.25
CA LYS A 11 3.21 -5.37 -0.52
C LYS A 11 2.68 -4.70 0.74
N ILE A 12 2.68 -3.38 0.75
CA ILE A 12 2.18 -2.58 1.86
C ILE A 12 0.70 -2.30 1.63
N ALA A 13 -0.11 -2.37 2.68
CA ALA A 13 -1.52 -2.07 2.68
C ALA A 13 -1.84 -1.02 3.76
N VAL A 14 -2.84 -0.18 3.50
CA VAL A 14 -3.30 0.84 4.43
C VAL A 14 -4.67 0.43 4.97
N ASP A 15 -4.79 0.40 6.30
CA ASP A 15 -6.03 0.26 7.03
C ASP A 15 -6.78 1.59 7.01
N THR A 16 -7.87 1.66 6.23
CA THR A 16 -8.67 2.87 6.04
C THR A 16 -9.37 3.32 7.32
N GLU A 17 -9.66 2.40 8.25
CA GLU A 17 -10.33 2.74 9.51
C GLU A 17 -9.38 3.46 10.49
N LYS A 18 -8.07 3.17 10.40
CA LYS A 18 -7.04 3.80 11.24
C LYS A 18 -6.34 4.97 10.57
N CYS A 19 -6.46 5.11 9.26
CA CYS A 19 -5.78 6.16 8.51
C CYS A 19 -6.45 7.51 8.72
N ILE A 20 -5.70 8.46 9.26
CA ILE A 20 -6.17 9.85 9.47
C ILE A 20 -5.72 10.81 8.35
N GLN A 21 -5.25 10.27 7.21
CA GLN A 21 -4.78 11.03 6.04
C GLN A 21 -3.74 12.14 6.36
N CYS A 22 -2.88 11.94 7.36
CA CYS A 22 -1.89 12.94 7.80
C CYS A 22 -0.69 13.15 6.84
N GLY A 23 -0.52 12.27 5.83
CA GLY A 23 0.55 12.33 4.84
C GLY A 23 1.97 12.08 5.35
N ALA A 24 2.14 11.58 6.59
CA ALA A 24 3.47 11.27 7.13
C ALA A 24 4.20 10.20 6.31
N CYS A 25 3.47 9.20 5.84
CA CYS A 25 3.99 8.11 5.01
C CYS A 25 4.54 8.59 3.65
N GLU A 26 3.88 9.56 3.01
CA GLU A 26 4.33 10.12 1.73
C GLU A 26 5.60 10.96 1.91
N ARG A 27 5.65 11.79 2.96
CA ARG A 27 6.83 12.64 3.26
C ARG A 27 8.07 11.82 3.60
N ALA A 28 7.89 10.65 4.20
CA ALA A 28 8.99 9.76 4.55
C ALA A 28 9.37 8.80 3.42
N CYS A 29 8.57 8.72 2.35
CA CYS A 29 8.84 7.77 1.26
C CYS A 29 10.04 8.26 0.41
N PRO A 30 11.17 7.54 0.36
CA PRO A 30 12.33 7.96 -0.43
C PRO A 30 12.09 7.87 -1.95
N MET A 31 10.99 7.23 -2.35
CA MET A 31 10.57 7.05 -3.74
C MET A 31 9.41 7.96 -4.13
N ASP A 32 9.03 8.92 -3.25
CA ASP A 32 7.95 9.89 -3.47
C ASP A 32 6.60 9.27 -3.88
N ILE A 33 6.29 8.09 -3.34
CA ILE A 33 5.05 7.36 -3.66
C ILE A 33 3.86 8.03 -2.96
N LYS A 34 2.79 8.28 -3.73
CA LYS A 34 1.50 8.77 -3.24
C LYS A 34 0.70 7.68 -2.54
N ILE A 35 1.12 7.32 -1.33
CA ILE A 35 0.52 6.24 -0.52
C ILE A 35 -0.95 6.52 -0.19
N LEU A 36 -1.34 7.79 -0.01
CA LEU A 36 -2.72 8.14 0.32
C LEU A 36 -3.69 7.80 -0.81
N GLU A 37 -3.28 7.88 -2.08
CA GLU A 37 -4.13 7.49 -3.22
C GLU A 37 -4.53 6.01 -3.22
N TYR A 38 -3.73 5.15 -2.58
CA TYR A 38 -4.05 3.73 -2.41
C TYR A 38 -5.02 3.49 -1.25
N THR A 39 -5.04 4.40 -0.26
CA THR A 39 -5.97 4.37 0.87
C THR A 39 -7.40 4.59 0.37
N ASP A 40 -7.61 5.62 -0.46
CA ASP A 40 -8.94 5.96 -0.99
C ASP A 40 -9.55 4.83 -1.84
N LYS A 41 -8.69 4.00 -2.44
CA LYS A 41 -9.09 2.85 -3.25
C LYS A 41 -9.18 1.54 -2.45
N GLY A 42 -8.91 1.56 -1.14
CA GLY A 42 -8.80 0.36 -0.31
C GLY A 42 -7.81 -0.67 -0.87
N SER A 43 -6.83 -0.20 -1.64
CA SER A 43 -5.95 -1.03 -2.48
C SER A 43 -4.55 -1.13 -1.86
N ARG A 44 -3.80 -2.15 -2.26
CA ARG A 44 -2.40 -2.28 -1.83
C ARG A 44 -1.55 -1.27 -2.60
N VAL A 45 -0.41 -0.89 -2.04
CA VAL A 45 0.57 -0.06 -2.75
C VAL A 45 1.18 -0.91 -3.87
N THR A 46 0.67 -0.75 -5.10
CA THR A 46 1.08 -1.51 -6.30
C THR A 46 2.07 -0.75 -7.19
N SER A 47 2.60 0.37 -6.71
CA SER A 47 3.67 1.11 -7.39
C SER A 47 4.88 0.22 -7.63
N ALA A 48 5.34 0.16 -8.88
CA ALA A 48 6.54 -0.59 -9.25
C ALA A 48 7.83 0.04 -8.68
N GLU A 49 7.75 1.29 -8.23
CA GLU A 49 8.85 2.04 -7.62
C GLU A 49 8.91 1.81 -6.10
N CYS A 50 7.95 1.09 -5.51
CA CYS A 50 8.01 0.72 -4.09
C CYS A 50 9.12 -0.30 -3.86
N ILE A 51 10.21 0.16 -3.25
CA ILE A 51 11.37 -0.67 -2.87
C ILE A 51 11.16 -1.43 -1.54
N GLN A 52 9.97 -1.33 -0.95
CA GLN A 52 9.61 -2.03 0.30
C GLN A 52 10.55 -1.71 1.48
N CYS A 53 11.01 -0.46 1.60
CA CYS A 53 11.90 -0.02 2.69
C CYS A 53 11.24 0.05 4.08
N MET A 54 9.91 -0.11 4.16
CA MET A 54 9.10 -0.07 5.39
C MET A 54 9.08 1.27 6.15
N GLU A 55 9.69 2.34 5.64
CA GLU A 55 9.71 3.65 6.30
C GLU A 55 8.29 4.16 6.62
N CYS A 56 7.36 4.00 5.68
CA CYS A 56 5.96 4.39 5.86
C CYS A 56 5.26 3.68 7.04
N ILE A 57 5.66 2.46 7.39
CA ILE A 57 5.12 1.72 8.55
C ILE A 57 5.64 2.38 9.84
N THR A 58 6.95 2.65 9.89
CA THR A 58 7.63 3.23 11.06
C THR A 58 7.11 4.62 11.41
N VAL A 59 6.89 5.49 10.42
CA VAL A 59 6.46 6.88 10.66
C VAL A 59 4.95 7.03 10.87
N CYS A 60 4.15 5.98 10.69
CA CYS A 60 2.70 6.08 10.78
C CYS A 60 2.27 6.26 12.25
N PRO A 61 1.68 7.41 12.64
CA PRO A 61 1.35 7.66 14.04
C PRO A 61 0.19 6.79 14.56
N THR A 62 -0.66 6.29 13.66
CA THR A 62 -1.82 5.45 13.99
C THR A 62 -1.59 3.97 13.69
N SER A 63 -0.38 3.59 13.26
CA SER A 63 -0.06 2.22 12.84
C SER A 63 -1.05 1.65 11.81
N ALA A 64 -1.58 2.51 10.94
CA ALA A 64 -2.53 2.14 9.89
C ALA A 64 -1.89 1.34 8.75
N ILE A 65 -0.57 1.42 8.59
CA ILE A 65 0.15 0.83 7.47
C ILE A 65 0.75 -0.52 7.88
N ASN A 66 0.45 -1.58 7.12
CA ASN A 66 0.86 -2.95 7.44
C ASN A 66 1.41 -3.70 6.22
N ILE A 67 2.19 -4.75 6.47
CA ILE A 67 2.63 -5.68 5.43
C ILE A 67 1.48 -6.66 5.14
N SER A 68 1.12 -6.75 3.86
CA SER A 68 0.15 -7.70 3.35
C SER A 68 0.87 -8.75 2.51
N TYR A 69 0.38 -9.99 2.54
CA TYR A 69 0.86 -11.10 1.73
C TYR A 69 -0.28 -11.61 0.85
N ARG A 70 -0.47 -11.02 -0.33
CA ARG A 70 -1.41 -11.50 -1.35
C ARG A 70 -0.71 -11.62 -2.69
N PHE A 71 -1.05 -12.65 -3.45
CA PHE A 71 -0.49 -12.88 -4.77
C PHE A 71 -1.34 -12.17 -5.82
N ASP A 72 -0.87 -11.01 -6.27
CA ASP A 72 -1.57 -10.21 -7.28
C ASP A 72 -1.13 -10.66 -8.68
N ILE A 73 -1.89 -11.57 -9.32
CA ILE A 73 -1.63 -12.03 -10.69
C ILE A 73 -2.37 -11.12 -11.69
N GLY A 74 -1.62 -10.29 -12.41
CA GLY A 74 -2.13 -9.58 -13.59
C GLY A 74 -2.79 -8.23 -13.30
N PHE A 75 -2.93 -7.44 -14.35
CA PHE A 75 -3.30 -6.01 -14.39
C PHE A 75 -4.75 -5.69 -13.95
N LYS A 76 -5.38 -6.52 -13.11
CA LYS A 76 -6.72 -6.30 -12.55
C LYS A 76 -6.71 -6.53 -11.04
N GLU A 77 -6.52 -5.46 -10.29
CA GLU A 77 -7.11 -5.32 -8.95
C GLU A 77 -8.62 -5.14 -9.15
N TYR A 78 -9.33 -6.23 -9.46
CA TYR A 78 -10.78 -6.25 -9.48
C TYR A 78 -11.24 -6.72 -8.10
N LEU A 79 -11.76 -5.76 -7.31
CA LEU A 79 -12.81 -5.96 -6.31
C LEU A 79 -12.64 -7.20 -5.40
N ALA A 80 -11.93 -7.00 -4.29
CA ALA A 80 -12.18 -7.79 -3.08
C ALA A 80 -12.28 -6.84 -1.87
N VAL A 81 -13.18 -5.87 -1.97
CA VAL A 81 -14.03 -5.49 -0.84
C VAL A 81 -15.24 -6.41 -0.96
N GLN A 82 -15.18 -7.59 -0.35
CA GLN A 82 -16.40 -8.31 -0.01
C GLN A 82 -16.83 -7.77 1.36
N GLU A 83 -17.82 -6.87 1.29
CA GLU A 83 -18.98 -6.69 2.18
C GLU A 83 -18.70 -6.76 3.69
N THR A 84 -18.73 -5.65 4.42
CA THR A 84 -19.96 -5.21 5.14
C THR A 84 -21.05 -6.28 5.22
N SER A 85 -20.99 -7.12 6.26
CA SER A 85 -22.12 -7.75 6.98
C SER A 85 -21.61 -8.41 8.26
#